data_AF-A0A1M5XP89-F1
#
_entry.id   AF-A0A1M5XP89-F1
#
_cell.length_a   1.000
_cell.length_b   1.000
_cell.length_c   1.000
_cell.angle_alpha   90.00
_cell.angle_beta   90.00
_cell.angle_gamma   90.00
#
_symmetry.space_group_name_H-M   'P 1'
#
loop_
_entity.id
_entity.type
_entity.pdbx_description
1 polymer ?
#
loop_
_entity_poly.entity_id
_entity_poly.type
_entity_poly.pdbx_seq_one_letter_code
_entity_poly.pdbx_strand_id
1 'polypeptide(L)'
;MEGTLRAHRAPSPEQPDLRRLVDLTALHWDPLVPGESGLEIGATCTVRDLHAFAPPDDWIAGPLFATSCGAFLSSFKVWNSATVGGNICMSLSAGPMITLTVALDARYELWAPDGTTRTVDALDFVTGDHRNVLAPGEILRRIDIPAHAGPCPDRAGTQPGAKPALTGQYT
;
A
#
# COMPACT_ATOMS: atom_id res chain seq x y z
N MET A 1 45.67 -4.09 4.10
CA MET A 1 44.71 -3.88 5.22
C MET A 1 43.31 -3.88 4.62
N GLU A 2 42.80 -5.06 4.27
CA GLU A 2 41.44 -5.24 3.76
C GLU A 2 40.46 -5.29 4.93
N GLY A 3 39.62 -4.26 5.05
CA GLY A 3 38.50 -4.22 5.98
C GLY A 3 37.28 -4.85 5.33
N THR A 4 36.99 -6.10 5.66
CA THR A 4 35.74 -6.78 5.32
C THR A 4 34.58 -6.10 6.04
N LEU A 5 33.78 -5.32 5.32
CA LEU A 5 32.46 -4.85 5.74
C LEU A 5 31.55 -6.07 5.89
N ARG A 6 31.40 -6.60 7.11
CA ARG A 6 30.34 -7.56 7.42
C ARG A 6 29.03 -6.79 7.53
N ALA A 7 28.11 -7.06 6.61
CA ALA A 7 26.72 -6.64 6.73
C ALA A 7 26.13 -7.25 8.01
N HIS A 8 26.09 -6.46 9.09
CA HIS A 8 25.46 -6.86 10.34
C HIS A 8 23.94 -6.81 10.09
N ARG A 9 23.30 -7.97 9.92
CA ARG A 9 21.84 -8.06 9.87
C ARG A 9 21.31 -7.66 11.25
N ALA A 10 20.82 -6.43 11.37
CA ALA A 10 20.13 -6.01 12.59
C ALA A 10 18.90 -6.91 12.79
N PRO A 11 18.66 -7.45 13.99
CA PRO A 11 17.41 -8.11 14.30
C PRO A 11 16.25 -7.12 14.14
N SER A 12 15.06 -7.65 13.85
CA SER A 12 13.84 -6.83 13.87
C SER A 12 13.67 -6.19 15.24
N PRO A 13 13.26 -4.91 15.32
CA PRO A 13 13.07 -4.24 16.60
C PRO A 13 12.01 -4.97 17.43
N GLU A 14 12.24 -5.06 18.74
CA GLU A 14 11.27 -5.63 19.68
C GLU A 14 10.02 -4.75 19.73
N GLN A 15 8.85 -5.38 19.87
CA GLN A 15 7.55 -4.71 19.99
C GLN A 15 6.97 -4.99 21.38
N PRO A 16 7.54 -4.42 22.47
CA PRO A 16 7.18 -4.75 23.85
C PRO A 16 5.72 -4.44 24.20
N ASP A 17 5.10 -3.50 23.48
CA ASP A 17 3.71 -3.08 23.69
C ASP A 17 2.69 -3.89 22.87
N LEU A 18 3.14 -4.79 21.99
CA LEU A 18 2.25 -5.64 21.18
C LEU A 18 1.59 -6.69 22.07
N ARG A 19 0.28 -6.53 22.32
CA ARG A 19 -0.49 -7.43 23.20
C ARG A 19 -1.39 -8.41 22.46
N ARG A 20 -1.67 -8.19 21.18
CA ARG A 20 -2.63 -8.99 20.41
C ARG A 20 -2.27 -8.96 18.93
N LEU A 21 -2.41 -10.12 18.29
CA LEU A 21 -2.42 -10.26 16.84
C LEU A 21 -3.82 -10.69 16.41
N VAL A 22 -4.34 -10.05 15.36
CA VAL A 22 -5.62 -10.41 14.75
C VAL A 22 -5.31 -10.87 13.33
N ASP A 23 -5.71 -12.11 13.03
CA ASP A 23 -5.53 -12.68 11.69
C ASP A 23 -6.70 -12.25 10.79
N LEU A 24 -6.42 -11.35 9.84
CA LEU A 24 -7.41 -10.87 8.88
C LEU A 24 -7.64 -11.85 7.72
N THR A 25 -6.76 -12.85 7.53
CA THR A 25 -6.89 -13.80 6.41
C THR A 25 -8.13 -14.70 6.56
N ALA A 26 -8.59 -14.89 7.80
CA ALA A 26 -9.83 -15.61 8.12
C ALA A 26 -11.11 -14.88 7.68
N LEU A 27 -11.02 -13.62 7.21
CA LEU A 27 -12.15 -12.88 6.67
C LEU A 27 -12.45 -13.26 5.21
N HIS A 28 -11.57 -14.03 4.56
CA HIS A 28 -11.77 -14.61 3.23
C HIS A 28 -12.22 -13.60 2.16
N TRP A 29 -11.68 -12.38 2.21
CA TRP A 29 -11.93 -11.39 1.17
C TRP A 29 -11.38 -11.87 -0.17
N ASP A 30 -12.16 -11.65 -1.24
CA ASP A 30 -11.71 -11.91 -2.59
C ASP A 30 -10.46 -11.07 -2.88
N PRO A 31 -9.37 -11.68 -3.37
CA PRO A 31 -8.10 -10.97 -3.55
C PRO A 31 -8.20 -9.93 -4.66
N LEU A 32 -8.89 -10.25 -5.76
CA LEU A 32 -9.00 -9.42 -6.96
C LEU A 32 -10.38 -9.61 -7.57
N VAL A 33 -11.13 -8.52 -7.71
CA VAL A 33 -12.45 -8.51 -8.36
C VAL A 33 -12.46 -7.43 -9.44
N PRO A 34 -12.16 -7.79 -10.70
CA PRO A 34 -12.30 -6.86 -11.83
C PRO A 34 -13.78 -6.60 -12.12
N GLY A 35 -14.10 -5.35 -12.49
CA GLY A 35 -15.45 -4.93 -12.85
C GLY A 35 -15.44 -3.70 -13.76
N GLU A 36 -16.63 -3.23 -14.15
CA GLU A 36 -16.76 -2.09 -15.07
C GLU A 36 -16.19 -0.78 -14.50
N SER A 37 -16.27 -0.60 -13.19
CA SER A 37 -15.75 0.59 -12.50
C SER A 37 -14.25 0.58 -12.27
N GLY A 38 -13.59 -0.58 -12.42
CA GLY A 38 -12.23 -0.73 -11.94
C GLY A 38 -11.83 -2.14 -11.53
N LEU A 39 -10.82 -2.20 -10.66
CA LEU A 39 -10.36 -3.40 -9.98
C LEU A 39 -10.48 -3.16 -8.50
N GLU A 40 -11.20 -4.05 -7.83
CA GLU A 40 -11.17 -4.14 -6.39
C GLU A 40 -10.06 -5.11 -5.97
N ILE A 41 -9.23 -4.68 -5.02
CA ILE A 41 -8.14 -5.48 -4.46
C ILE A 41 -8.42 -5.64 -2.96
N GLY A 42 -8.59 -6.87 -2.49
CA GLY A 42 -8.70 -7.14 -1.06
C GLY A 42 -7.40 -6.78 -0.34
N ALA A 43 -7.47 -6.20 0.87
CA ALA A 43 -6.26 -5.85 1.61
C ALA A 43 -5.37 -7.06 1.97
N THR A 44 -5.98 -8.25 2.00
CA THR A 44 -5.31 -9.55 2.18
C THR A 44 -4.78 -10.16 0.87
N CYS A 45 -5.03 -9.54 -0.29
CA CYS A 45 -4.48 -9.97 -1.57
C CYS A 45 -2.95 -10.04 -1.48
N THR A 46 -2.37 -11.18 -1.86
CA THR A 46 -0.90 -11.32 -1.83
C THR A 46 -0.26 -10.56 -2.99
N VAL A 47 1.00 -10.16 -2.83
CA VAL A 47 1.79 -9.56 -3.93
C VAL A 47 1.92 -10.54 -5.09
N ARG A 48 1.97 -11.85 -4.81
CA ARG A 48 1.95 -12.89 -5.84
C ARG A 48 0.67 -12.87 -6.66
N ASP A 49 -0.50 -12.83 -6.01
CA ASP A 49 -1.78 -12.84 -6.72
C ASP A 49 -1.92 -11.60 -7.59
N LEU A 50 -1.52 -10.43 -7.06
CA LEU A 50 -1.49 -9.18 -7.83
C LEU A 50 -0.51 -9.24 -9.00
N HIS A 51 0.68 -9.83 -8.83
CA HIS A 51 1.64 -10.01 -9.92
C HIS A 51 1.12 -10.97 -11.01
N ALA A 52 0.33 -11.98 -10.64
CA ALA A 52 -0.26 -12.93 -11.56
C ALA A 52 -1.53 -12.40 -12.26
N PHE A 53 -2.05 -11.26 -11.83
CA PHE A 53 -3.23 -10.64 -12.42
C PHE A 53 -2.96 -10.24 -13.87
N ALA A 54 -3.84 -10.69 -14.77
CA ALA A 54 -3.88 -10.28 -16.15
C ALA A 54 -4.98 -9.22 -16.31
N PRO A 55 -4.64 -7.91 -16.32
CA PRO A 55 -5.62 -6.87 -16.56
C PRO A 55 -6.17 -6.95 -17.99
N PRO A 56 -7.38 -6.44 -18.25
CA PRO A 56 -7.91 -6.28 -19.60
C PRO A 56 -6.94 -5.53 -20.52
N ASP A 57 -6.89 -5.88 -21.81
CA ASP A 57 -5.92 -5.30 -22.77
C ASP A 57 -6.10 -3.78 -22.97
N ASP A 58 -7.30 -3.26 -22.70
CA ASP A 58 -7.64 -1.83 -22.80
C ASP A 58 -7.22 -1.02 -21.56
N TRP A 59 -6.74 -1.67 -20.49
CA TRP A 59 -6.18 -1.01 -19.32
C TRP A 59 -4.75 -0.53 -19.56
N ILE A 60 -4.63 0.76 -19.88
CA ILE A 60 -3.33 1.44 -20.09
C ILE A 60 -2.38 1.24 -18.90
N ALA A 61 -2.92 1.25 -17.67
CA ALA A 61 -2.14 1.05 -16.44
C ALA A 61 -1.78 -0.41 -16.13
N GLY A 62 -2.28 -1.39 -16.89
CA GLY A 62 -2.08 -2.81 -16.63
C GLY A 62 -0.63 -3.23 -16.37
N PRO A 63 0.36 -2.77 -17.17
CA PRO A 63 1.77 -3.10 -16.94
C PRO A 63 2.36 -2.60 -15.61
N LEU A 64 1.72 -1.62 -14.96
CA LEU A 64 2.21 -1.04 -13.70
C LEU A 64 2.07 -2.02 -12.53
N PHE A 65 1.09 -2.93 -12.55
CA PHE A 65 0.93 -3.95 -11.51
C PHE A 65 2.16 -4.85 -11.41
N ALA A 66 2.56 -5.46 -12.53
CA ALA A 66 3.74 -6.32 -12.59
C ALA A 66 5.03 -5.54 -12.24
N THR A 67 5.17 -4.32 -12.79
CA THR A 67 6.34 -3.46 -12.53
C THR A 67 6.48 -3.14 -11.04
N SER A 68 5.40 -2.71 -10.37
CA SER A 68 5.42 -2.37 -8.95
C SER A 68 5.62 -3.60 -8.06
N CYS A 69 5.04 -4.75 -8.39
CA CYS A 69 5.32 -6.00 -7.70
C CYS A 69 6.81 -6.38 -7.81
N GLY A 70 7.42 -6.19 -8.99
CA GLY A 70 8.85 -6.39 -9.24
C GLY A 70 9.79 -5.49 -8.42
N ALA A 71 9.31 -4.33 -7.99
CA ALA A 71 10.09 -3.38 -7.18
C ALA A 71 10.27 -3.81 -5.71
N PHE A 72 9.59 -4.87 -5.25
CA PHE A 72 9.90 -5.45 -3.95
C PHE A 72 11.32 -6.04 -3.97
N LEU A 73 12.25 -5.46 -3.20
CA LEU A 73 13.62 -5.96 -2.99
C LEU A 73 13.67 -7.30 -2.19
N SER A 74 12.59 -8.06 -2.18
CA SER A 74 12.42 -9.31 -1.45
C SER A 74 12.28 -10.49 -2.40
N SER A 75 12.65 -11.68 -1.93
CA SER A 75 12.49 -12.91 -2.69
C SER A 75 11.02 -13.31 -2.89
N PHE A 76 10.77 -14.17 -3.88
CA PHE A 76 9.46 -14.79 -4.16
C PHE A 76 8.75 -15.37 -2.92
N LYS A 77 9.51 -15.83 -1.91
CA LYS A 77 8.94 -16.36 -0.66
C LYS A 77 8.19 -15.30 0.14
N VAL A 78 8.71 -14.07 0.14
CA VAL A 78 8.04 -12.93 0.78
C VAL A 78 6.79 -12.55 -0.02
N TRP A 79 6.85 -12.59 -1.35
CA TRP A 79 5.71 -12.23 -2.19
C TRP A 79 4.50 -13.16 -2.01
N ASN A 80 4.74 -14.42 -1.63
CA ASN A 80 3.68 -15.40 -1.33
C ASN A 80 2.89 -15.07 -0.05
N SER A 81 3.41 -14.23 0.84
CA SER A 81 2.80 -13.96 2.15
C SER A 81 2.60 -12.48 2.43
N ALA A 82 3.37 -11.61 1.79
CA ALA A 82 3.18 -10.17 1.86
C ALA A 82 1.89 -9.81 1.13
N THR A 83 1.06 -9.00 1.78
CA THR A 83 -0.21 -8.52 1.21
C THR A 83 -0.10 -7.08 0.75
N VAL A 84 -0.95 -6.71 -0.20
CA VAL A 84 -1.06 -5.34 -0.71
C VAL A 84 -1.38 -4.38 0.45
N GLY A 85 -2.40 -4.71 1.25
CA GLY A 85 -2.81 -3.90 2.39
C GLY A 85 -1.74 -3.85 3.49
N GLY A 86 -1.03 -4.95 3.74
CA GLY A 86 0.07 -4.98 4.70
C GLY A 86 1.20 -4.03 4.32
N ASN A 87 1.58 -3.99 3.03
CA ASN A 87 2.59 -3.05 2.54
C ASN A 87 2.14 -1.58 2.68
N ILE A 88 0.87 -1.30 2.39
CA ILE A 88 0.28 0.05 2.52
C ILE A 88 0.23 0.50 3.99
N CYS A 89 -0.28 -0.35 4.89
CA CYS A 89 -0.43 -0.06 6.31
C CYS A 89 0.90 0.03 7.06
N MET A 90 1.98 -0.60 6.55
CA MET A 90 3.34 -0.36 7.04
C MET A 90 3.77 1.09 6.83
N SER A 91 3.17 1.79 5.87
CA SER A 91 3.28 3.24 5.65
C SER A 91 4.71 3.73 5.53
N LEU A 92 5.53 2.94 4.83
CA LEU A 92 6.82 3.37 4.33
C LEU A 92 6.55 4.04 2.99
N SER A 93 6.70 5.36 2.95
CA SER A 93 6.30 6.22 1.83
C SER A 93 6.93 5.82 0.48
N ALA A 94 8.08 5.13 0.48
CA ALA A 94 8.71 4.54 -0.70
C ALA A 94 8.23 3.10 -1.04
N GLY A 95 7.17 2.61 -0.40
CA GLY A 95 6.66 1.26 -0.57
C GLY A 95 6.04 1.03 -1.95
N PRO A 96 6.36 -0.07 -2.65
CA PRO A 96 5.90 -0.30 -4.02
C PRO A 96 4.37 -0.31 -4.18
N MET A 97 3.63 -0.82 -3.20
CA MET A 97 2.16 -0.83 -3.28
C MET A 97 1.56 0.55 -3.03
N ILE A 98 2.19 1.37 -2.17
CA ILE A 98 1.79 2.77 -1.95
C ILE A 98 2.02 3.57 -3.23
N THR A 99 3.21 3.45 -3.84
CA THR A 99 3.53 4.14 -5.10
C THR A 99 2.55 3.75 -6.21
N LEU A 100 2.26 2.45 -6.37
CA LEU A 100 1.32 1.96 -7.38
C LEU A 100 -0.07 2.57 -7.20
N THR A 101 -0.63 2.46 -6.00
CA THR A 101 -2.01 2.86 -5.71
C THR A 101 -2.18 4.37 -5.77
N VAL A 102 -1.19 5.15 -5.33
CA VAL A 102 -1.19 6.62 -5.51
C VAL A 102 -1.11 7.00 -6.98
N ALA A 103 -0.23 6.35 -7.77
CA ALA A 103 -0.10 6.63 -9.19
C ALA A 103 -1.36 6.33 -10.01
N LEU A 104 -2.20 5.42 -9.52
CA LEU A 104 -3.46 4.99 -10.13
C LEU A 104 -4.70 5.66 -9.54
N ASP A 105 -4.53 6.74 -8.75
CA ASP A 105 -5.64 7.45 -8.08
C ASP A 105 -6.59 6.51 -7.30
N ALA A 106 -6.00 5.51 -6.62
CA ALA A 106 -6.75 4.52 -5.87
C ALA A 106 -7.48 5.13 -4.67
N ARG A 107 -8.56 4.47 -4.26
CA ARG A 107 -9.24 4.75 -3.00
C ARG A 107 -9.16 3.56 -2.07
N TYR A 108 -9.09 3.83 -0.77
CA TYR A 108 -9.03 2.82 0.27
C TYR A 108 -10.31 2.81 1.07
N GLU A 109 -10.92 1.64 1.21
CA GLU A 109 -12.03 1.43 2.13
C GLU A 109 -11.49 0.98 3.49
N LEU A 110 -11.76 1.81 4.49
CA LEU A 110 -11.41 1.56 5.88
C LEU A 110 -12.65 1.08 6.62
N TRP A 111 -12.47 0.06 7.44
CA TRP A 111 -13.54 -0.54 8.22
C TRP A 111 -13.29 -0.34 9.70
N ALA A 112 -14.25 0.27 10.39
CA ALA A 112 -14.18 0.54 11.81
C ALA A 112 -14.71 -0.63 12.66
N PRO A 113 -14.32 -0.72 13.95
CA PRO A 113 -14.77 -1.79 14.85
C PRO A 113 -16.30 -1.87 15.06
N ASP A 114 -17.00 -0.75 14.86
CA ASP A 114 -18.47 -0.68 14.96
C ASP A 114 -19.18 -1.16 13.69
N GLY A 115 -18.41 -1.58 12.67
CA GLY A 115 -18.91 -2.05 11.39
C GLY A 115 -19.11 -0.95 10.34
N THR A 116 -18.93 0.33 10.69
CA THR A 116 -19.02 1.43 9.72
C THR A 116 -17.81 1.47 8.79
N THR A 117 -18.02 1.92 7.56
CA THR A 117 -16.94 2.08 6.57
C THR A 117 -16.78 3.54 6.18
N ARG A 118 -15.53 3.91 5.85
CA ARG A 118 -15.21 5.19 5.23
C ARG A 118 -14.18 5.02 4.14
N THR A 119 -14.18 5.91 3.17
CA THR A 119 -13.23 5.92 2.07
C THR A 119 -12.21 7.04 2.24
N VAL A 120 -10.96 6.79 1.87
CA VAL A 120 -9.90 7.80 1.80
C VAL A 120 -9.13 7.63 0.49
N ASP A 121 -8.69 8.74 -0.10
CA ASP A 121 -7.84 8.70 -1.28
C ASP A 121 -6.44 8.16 -0.90
N ALA A 122 -5.84 7.35 -1.77
CA ALA A 122 -4.53 6.74 -1.51
C ALA A 122 -3.44 7.78 -1.20
N LEU A 123 -3.53 8.95 -1.85
CA LEU A 123 -2.63 10.08 -1.65
C LEU A 123 -2.65 10.62 -0.21
N ASP A 124 -3.79 10.54 0.47
CA ASP A 124 -4.00 11.11 1.80
C ASP A 124 -3.80 10.11 2.94
N PHE A 125 -3.60 8.82 2.62
CA PHE A 125 -3.54 7.76 3.62
C PHE A 125 -2.27 7.79 4.47
N VAL A 126 -1.11 7.99 3.83
CA VAL A 126 0.21 8.00 4.50
C VAL A 126 0.55 9.42 4.93
N THR A 127 0.75 9.63 6.23
CA THR A 127 1.05 10.96 6.81
C THR A 127 2.51 11.11 7.24
N GLY A 128 3.29 10.04 7.15
CA GLY A 128 4.73 10.00 7.37
C GLY A 128 5.20 8.56 7.52
N ASP A 129 6.50 8.36 7.71
CA ASP A 129 7.05 7.01 7.87
C ASP A 129 6.43 6.31 9.09
N HIS A 130 5.87 5.12 8.83
CA HIS A 130 5.11 4.32 9.80
C HIS A 130 3.89 5.04 10.40
N ARG A 131 3.36 6.07 9.73
CA ARG A 131 2.19 6.83 10.15
C ARG A 131 1.16 6.93 9.04
N ASN A 132 -0.09 6.60 9.36
CA ASN A 132 -1.23 6.70 8.46
C ASN A 132 -2.46 7.23 9.19
N VAL A 133 -3.57 7.34 8.47
CA VAL A 133 -4.83 7.91 8.95
C VAL A 133 -5.76 6.91 9.66
N LEU A 134 -5.34 5.65 9.87
CA LEU A 134 -6.15 4.66 10.59
C LEU A 134 -6.37 5.09 12.04
N ALA A 135 -7.62 5.11 12.46
CA ALA A 135 -8.00 5.24 13.86
C ALA A 135 -7.80 3.90 14.59
N PRO A 136 -7.71 3.91 15.94
CA PRO A 136 -7.55 2.68 16.71
C PRO A 136 -8.64 1.63 16.40
N GLY A 137 -8.20 0.46 15.93
CA GLY A 137 -9.08 -0.65 15.57
C GLY A 137 -9.65 -0.59 14.15
N GLU A 138 -9.43 0.48 13.40
CA GLU A 138 -9.73 0.48 11.97
C GLU A 138 -8.79 -0.46 11.21
N ILE A 139 -9.34 -1.08 10.17
CA ILE A 139 -8.58 -1.92 9.25
C ILE A 139 -8.79 -1.45 7.81
N LEU A 140 -7.73 -1.54 7.01
CA LEU A 140 -7.85 -1.43 5.56
C LEU A 140 -8.52 -2.71 5.05
N ARG A 141 -9.69 -2.58 4.42
CA ARG A 141 -10.46 -3.71 3.88
C ARG A 141 -10.17 -3.92 2.41
N ARG A 142 -10.26 -2.86 1.61
CA ARG A 142 -10.24 -2.91 0.15
C ARG A 142 -9.50 -1.70 -0.43
N ILE A 143 -8.87 -1.93 -1.58
CA ILE A 143 -8.27 -0.92 -2.44
C ILE A 143 -9.04 -0.93 -3.76
N ASP A 144 -9.58 0.21 -4.15
CA ASP A 144 -10.36 0.39 -5.37
C ASP A 144 -9.52 1.16 -6.39
N ILE A 145 -9.15 0.49 -7.49
CA ILE A 145 -8.44 1.10 -8.63
C ILE A 145 -9.46 1.46 -9.70
N PRO A 146 -9.64 2.74 -10.08
CA PRO A 146 -10.62 3.11 -11.10
C PRO A 146 -10.23 2.61 -12.50
N ALA A 147 -11.22 2.25 -13.33
CA ALA A 147 -10.97 1.79 -14.70
C ALA A 147 -10.32 2.85 -15.62
N HIS A 148 -10.52 4.14 -15.31
CA HIS A 148 -9.89 5.25 -16.02
C HIS A 148 -8.49 5.60 -15.46
N ALA A 149 -7.95 4.80 -14.54
CA ALA A 149 -6.62 5.01 -14.00
C ALA A 149 -5.58 4.97 -15.13
N GLY A 150 -5.18 6.14 -15.60
CA GLY A 150 -3.96 6.34 -16.37
C GLY A 150 -2.87 6.89 -15.45
N PRO A 151 -1.58 6.81 -15.83
CA PRO A 151 -0.54 7.52 -15.11
C PRO A 151 -0.90 9.01 -15.04
N CYS A 152 -1.09 9.53 -13.84
CA CYS A 152 -1.53 10.90 -13.59
C CYS A 152 -0.63 11.94 -14.31
N PRO A 153 -1.13 12.67 -15.34
CA PRO A 153 -0.31 13.65 -16.05
C PRO A 153 -0.39 15.08 -15.47
N ASP A 154 -1.41 15.42 -14.65
CA ASP A 154 -1.81 16.82 -14.41
C ASP A 154 -2.47 17.10 -13.03
N ARG A 155 -1.90 16.62 -11.93
CA ARG A 155 -2.29 17.07 -10.56
C ARG A 155 -1.14 17.62 -9.72
N ALA A 156 -0.04 18.01 -10.37
CA ALA A 156 1.05 18.76 -9.73
C ALA A 156 0.71 20.26 -9.53
N GLY A 157 -0.42 20.74 -10.07
CA GLY A 157 -0.88 22.12 -9.91
C GLY A 157 -2.24 22.18 -9.20
N THR A 158 -2.29 22.87 -8.06
CA THR A 158 -3.46 23.13 -7.20
C THR A 158 -3.71 22.08 -6.10
N GLN A 159 -2.87 22.09 -5.07
CA GLN A 159 -3.32 21.73 -3.72
C GLN A 159 -3.99 22.96 -3.08
N PRO A 160 -5.30 22.96 -2.76
CA PRO A 160 -5.84 23.87 -1.76
C PRO A 160 -5.39 23.33 -0.40
N GLY A 161 -4.34 23.94 0.18
CA GLY A 161 -3.93 23.68 1.56
C GLY A 161 -2.71 22.79 1.76
N ALA A 162 -1.69 22.91 0.91
CA ALA A 162 -0.35 22.39 1.20
C ALA A 162 0.07 22.79 2.63
N LYS A 163 0.19 21.80 3.53
CA LYS A 163 0.77 22.02 4.86
C LYS A 163 2.24 22.41 4.67
N PRO A 164 2.73 23.49 5.32
CA PRO A 164 4.11 23.91 5.15
C PRO A 164 5.05 22.81 5.66
N ALA A 165 6.02 22.45 4.84
CA ALA A 165 7.12 21.59 5.22
C ALA A 165 7.89 22.25 6.38
N LEU A 166 7.96 21.58 7.53
CA LEU A 166 8.83 21.99 8.63
C LEU A 166 10.28 21.89 8.14
N THR A 167 10.84 23.04 7.75
CA THR A 167 12.26 23.19 7.48
C THR A 167 12.98 23.24 8.83
N GLY A 168 13.36 22.06 9.33
CA GLY A 168 14.25 21.93 10.48
C GLY A 168 15.67 22.30 10.07
N GLN A 169 16.10 23.49 10.48
CA GLN A 169 17.48 23.94 10.40
C GLN A 169 18.35 23.08 11.32
N TYR A 170 19.33 22.38 10.75
CA TYR A 170 20.52 21.97 11.50
C TYR A 170 21.55 23.08 11.36
N THR A 171 21.79 23.81 12.46
CA THR A 171 23.03 24.52 12.74
C THR A 171 23.36 24.26 14.20
#